data_AF-A0A1C5XRF9-F1
#
_entry.id   AF-A0A1C5XRF9-F1
#
_cell.length_a   1.000
_cell.length_b   1.000
_cell.length_c   1.000
_cell.angle_alpha   90.00
_cell.angle_beta   90.00
_cell.angle_gamma   90.00
#
_symmetry.space_group_name_H-M   'P 1'
#
loop_
_entity.id
_entity.type
_entity.pdbx_description
1 polymer ?
#
loop_
_entity_poly.entity_id
_entity_poly.type
_entity_poly.pdbx_seq_one_letter_code
_entity_poly.pdbx_strand_id
1 'polypeptide(L)'
;MTIKEIEDRTGLPRANIRFYESQGLIAPSRGENGYRDYSQEDCQTLLKIKLLRKLDCSLEDIRSLQAGERSLDQLLEQRLAQLEGRYAELEQAKALCQKLREDRADWSSMDPARYLSWAPSTPADEVADIRFRIPWRRYFARSLDLLLYGTLWSVLLALVFRINILWRGPLGNLLDTAATLTLMAALEPLFLHRWGTTPGKALFRLKLTRSDGSYLSLQEGFRRTLSVIIMGLGLTITLSILALIPLVTLILGYVRCKKGREQPWALEDEAWSDGTDGTQGFWDQPRSGRRAAAYPGIYALCVALLMGAALFAAIPRHHGALTPEEFAANYNHLATFASAPEEPGYMLQPDGSWLQTDPNSFPIFLFGSGPLDMDIQSRQGAVTGLSFSMENREQGGVRSLSTTQVWHTVNALLGHGELLAHPSLKPVLSALKEPRPGTQSWTVDGWQLTLELELKGYDSHKGQLVSLPGQEQYVRYDFSIRQI
;
A
#
# COMPACT_ATOMS: atom_id res chain seq x y z
N MET A 1 -38.19 40.94 -48.50
CA MET A 1 -37.79 39.65 -49.06
C MET A 1 -38.99 38.90 -49.61
N THR A 2 -38.83 38.20 -50.73
CA THR A 2 -39.88 37.33 -51.29
C THR A 2 -40.02 36.02 -50.51
N ILE A 3 -41.14 35.29 -50.73
CA ILE A 3 -41.37 33.97 -50.08
C ILE A 3 -40.27 32.95 -50.40
N LYS A 4 -39.66 33.04 -51.59
CA LYS A 4 -38.56 32.15 -52.00
C LYS A 4 -37.27 32.50 -51.26
N GLU A 5 -36.92 33.78 -51.20
CA GLU A 5 -35.73 34.24 -50.46
C GLU A 5 -35.79 33.91 -48.98
N ILE A 6 -36.95 34.05 -48.34
CA ILE A 6 -37.08 33.72 -46.91
C ILE A 6 -37.09 32.22 -46.63
N GLU A 7 -37.62 31.41 -47.56
CA GLU A 7 -37.49 29.95 -47.52
C GLU A 7 -36.03 29.52 -47.63
N ASP A 8 -35.27 30.09 -48.56
CA ASP A 8 -33.84 29.80 -48.74
C ASP A 8 -33.02 30.20 -47.50
N ARG A 9 -33.35 31.34 -46.88
CA ARG A 9 -32.63 31.84 -45.70
C ARG A 9 -32.98 31.14 -44.40
N THR A 10 -34.24 30.75 -44.21
CA THR A 10 -34.69 30.09 -42.98
C THR A 10 -34.63 28.56 -43.07
N GLY A 11 -34.60 28.01 -44.29
CA GLY A 11 -34.76 26.59 -44.57
C GLY A 11 -36.09 26.05 -44.05
N LEU A 12 -37.15 26.87 -44.05
CA LEU A 12 -38.52 26.47 -43.71
C LEU A 12 -39.34 26.37 -45.00
N PRO A 13 -40.07 25.27 -45.23
CA PRO A 13 -40.96 25.16 -46.37
C PRO A 13 -41.98 26.31 -46.40
N ARG A 14 -42.32 26.83 -47.58
CA ARG A 14 -43.32 27.92 -47.74
C ARG A 14 -44.63 27.67 -46.99
N ALA A 15 -45.07 26.41 -46.92
CA ALA A 15 -46.28 26.02 -46.20
C ALA A 15 -46.18 26.33 -44.70
N ASN A 16 -45.03 26.08 -44.07
CA ASN A 16 -44.81 26.36 -42.65
C ASN A 16 -44.73 27.86 -42.38
N ILE A 17 -44.11 28.63 -43.29
CA ILE A 17 -44.03 30.09 -43.17
C ILE A 17 -45.44 30.71 -43.22
N ARG A 18 -46.27 30.29 -44.19
CA ARG A 18 -47.67 30.71 -44.30
C ARG A 18 -48.51 30.26 -43.10
N PHE A 19 -48.22 29.07 -42.57
CA PHE A 19 -48.87 28.57 -41.37
C PHE A 19 -48.54 29.46 -40.16
N TYR A 20 -47.28 29.82 -39.93
CA TYR A 20 -46.89 30.72 -38.85
C TYR A 20 -47.47 32.12 -39.00
N GLU A 21 -47.57 32.64 -40.24
CA GLU A 21 -48.32 33.87 -40.54
C GLU A 21 -49.80 33.74 -40.15
N SER A 22 -50.47 32.65 -40.55
CA SER A 22 -51.88 32.42 -40.21
C SER A 22 -52.14 32.26 -38.71
N GLN A 23 -51.12 31.82 -37.96
CA GLN A 23 -51.16 31.71 -36.50
C GLN A 23 -50.75 33.02 -35.79
N GLY A 24 -50.48 34.09 -36.55
CA GLY A 24 -50.15 35.42 -36.01
C GLY A 24 -48.74 35.55 -35.44
N LEU A 25 -47.83 34.61 -35.72
CA LEU A 25 -46.46 34.60 -35.19
C LEU A 25 -45.52 35.56 -35.94
N ILE A 26 -45.87 35.88 -37.18
CA ILE A 26 -45.23 36.89 -38.03
C ILE A 26 -46.31 37.66 -38.79
N ALA A 27 -46.03 38.91 -39.12
CA ALA A 27 -46.96 39.79 -39.83
C ALA A 27 -46.21 40.57 -40.92
N PRO A 28 -45.81 39.91 -42.03
CA PRO A 28 -45.09 40.57 -43.10
C PRO A 28 -45.95 41.67 -43.73
N SER A 29 -45.33 42.79 -44.09
CA SER A 29 -46.01 43.87 -44.80
C SER A 29 -46.37 43.43 -46.22
N ARG A 30 -47.28 44.17 -46.86
CA ARG A 30 -47.56 44.01 -48.28
C ARG A 30 -46.94 45.18 -49.03
N GLY A 31 -46.15 44.88 -50.06
CA GLY A 31 -45.61 45.90 -50.95
C GLY A 31 -46.71 46.54 -51.81
N GLU A 32 -46.38 47.62 -52.51
CA GLU A 32 -47.30 48.35 -53.41
C GLU A 32 -47.91 47.46 -54.51
N ASN A 33 -47.24 46.36 -54.85
CA ASN A 33 -47.67 45.34 -55.81
C ASN A 33 -48.59 44.26 -55.20
N GLY A 34 -48.99 44.39 -53.94
CA GLY A 34 -49.89 43.46 -53.23
C GLY A 34 -49.25 42.16 -52.75
N TYR A 35 -47.96 41.92 -53.07
CA TYR A 35 -47.21 40.75 -52.61
C TYR A 35 -46.69 40.93 -51.19
N ARG A 36 -46.50 39.80 -50.48
CA ARG A 36 -45.88 39.78 -49.14
C ARG A 36 -44.42 40.15 -49.22
N ASP A 37 -44.02 41.13 -48.42
CA ASP A 37 -42.64 41.55 -48.26
C ASP A 37 -42.18 41.23 -46.84
N TYR A 38 -41.38 40.17 -46.70
CA TYR A 38 -40.87 39.74 -45.39
C TYR A 38 -39.67 40.59 -44.99
N SER A 39 -39.71 41.12 -43.77
CA SER A 39 -38.63 41.91 -43.20
C SER A 39 -37.50 41.03 -42.65
N GLN A 40 -36.35 41.63 -42.38
CA GLN A 40 -35.25 40.95 -41.70
C GLN A 40 -35.66 40.44 -40.31
N GLU A 41 -36.56 41.16 -39.63
CA GLU A 41 -37.11 40.79 -38.33
C GLU A 41 -38.03 39.57 -38.42
N ASP A 42 -38.86 39.47 -39.46
CA ASP A 42 -39.68 38.27 -39.73
C ASP A 42 -38.78 37.04 -39.93
N CYS A 43 -37.67 37.21 -40.66
CA CYS A 43 -36.68 36.15 -40.86
C CYS A 43 -36.04 35.69 -39.54
N GLN A 44 -35.63 36.62 -38.68
CA GLN A 44 -35.10 36.28 -37.35
C GLN A 44 -36.15 35.60 -36.46
N THR A 45 -37.40 36.05 -36.51
CA THR A 45 -38.51 35.46 -35.76
C THR A 45 -38.80 34.04 -36.23
N LEU A 46 -38.82 33.79 -37.54
CA LEU A 46 -38.94 32.45 -38.11
C LEU A 46 -37.79 31.52 -37.70
N LEU A 47 -36.55 32.03 -37.60
CA LEU A 47 -35.42 31.25 -37.10
C LEU A 47 -35.57 30.90 -35.61
N LYS A 48 -36.05 31.82 -34.78
CA LYS A 48 -36.38 31.57 -33.36
C LYS A 48 -37.48 30.51 -33.23
N ILE A 49 -38.56 30.62 -34.01
CA ILE A 49 -39.64 29.63 -34.06
C ILE A 49 -39.08 28.26 -34.46
N LYS A 50 -38.27 28.19 -35.52
CA LYS A 50 -37.63 26.93 -35.97
C LYS A 50 -36.79 26.29 -34.87
N LEU A 51 -36.02 27.08 -34.13
CA LEU A 51 -35.21 26.59 -33.02
C LEU A 51 -36.07 26.02 -31.90
N LEU A 52 -37.08 26.76 -31.43
CA LEU A 52 -37.95 26.31 -30.33
C LEU A 52 -38.79 25.10 -30.72
N ARG A 53 -39.22 25.02 -31.99
CA ARG A 53 -39.91 23.83 -32.52
C ARG A 53 -39.00 22.59 -32.57
N LYS A 54 -37.68 22.74 -32.74
CA LYS A 54 -36.74 21.61 -32.60
C LYS A 54 -36.63 21.09 -31.17
N LEU A 55 -36.98 21.91 -30.17
CA LEU A 55 -37.04 21.53 -28.75
C LEU A 55 -38.44 21.02 -28.37
N ASP A 56 -39.29 20.73 -29.36
CA ASP A 56 -40.68 20.33 -29.21
C ASP A 56 -41.55 21.34 -28.42
N CYS A 57 -41.16 22.61 -28.34
CA CYS A 57 -41.99 23.65 -27.72
C CYS A 57 -43.26 23.88 -28.55
N SER A 58 -44.40 24.08 -27.90
CA SER A 58 -45.68 24.32 -28.58
C SER A 58 -45.73 25.72 -29.22
N LEU A 59 -46.70 25.95 -30.11
CA LEU A 59 -46.92 27.30 -30.66
C LEU A 59 -47.52 28.26 -29.62
N GLU A 60 -48.13 27.73 -28.57
CA GLU A 60 -48.62 28.51 -27.43
C GLU A 60 -47.43 29.03 -26.61
N ASP A 61 -46.45 28.17 -26.31
CA ASP A 61 -45.22 28.57 -25.63
C ASP A 61 -44.50 29.71 -26.38
N ILE A 62 -44.43 29.59 -27.71
CA ILE A 62 -43.76 30.58 -28.55
C ILE A 62 -44.53 31.91 -28.54
N ARG A 63 -45.87 31.88 -28.52
CA ARG A 63 -46.70 33.09 -28.38
C ARG A 63 -46.50 33.77 -27.03
N SER A 64 -46.52 33.02 -25.94
CA SER A 64 -46.29 33.57 -24.60
C SER A 64 -44.90 34.17 -24.43
N LEU A 65 -43.88 33.63 -25.13
CA LEU A 65 -42.56 34.26 -25.20
C LEU A 65 -42.57 35.57 -26.00
N GLN A 66 -43.27 35.62 -27.14
CA GLN A 66 -43.38 36.85 -27.95
C GLN A 66 -44.16 37.94 -27.22
N ALA A 67 -45.19 37.57 -26.45
CA ALA A 67 -45.99 38.48 -25.63
C ALA A 67 -45.30 38.94 -24.34
N GLY A 68 -44.16 38.33 -23.99
CA GLY A 68 -43.43 38.62 -22.74
C GLY A 68 -44.10 38.10 -21.46
N GLU A 69 -45.14 37.27 -21.61
CA GLU A 69 -45.89 36.65 -20.49
C GLU A 69 -45.06 35.60 -19.75
N ARG A 70 -44.07 35.01 -20.44
CA ARG A 70 -43.18 33.99 -19.93
C ARG A 70 -41.75 34.29 -20.34
N SER A 71 -40.78 34.03 -19.45
CA SER A 71 -39.37 34.15 -19.81
C SER A 71 -38.87 32.90 -20.56
N LEU A 72 -37.86 33.09 -21.43
CA LEU A 72 -37.22 31.97 -22.12
C LEU A 72 -36.62 30.96 -21.13
N ASP A 73 -36.04 31.46 -20.04
CA ASP A 73 -35.42 30.66 -19.00
C ASP A 73 -36.44 29.72 -18.32
N GLN A 74 -37.60 30.26 -17.91
CA GLN A 74 -38.69 29.48 -17.33
C GLN A 74 -39.26 28.43 -18.28
N LEU A 75 -39.31 28.73 -19.59
CA LEU A 75 -39.73 27.74 -20.58
C LEU A 75 -38.71 26.61 -20.70
N LEU A 76 -37.43 26.95 -20.85
CA LEU A 76 -36.37 25.96 -20.99
C LEU A 76 -36.23 25.08 -19.75
N GLU A 77 -36.34 25.66 -18.55
CA GLU A 77 -36.33 24.90 -17.29
C GLU A 77 -37.46 23.86 -17.24
N GLN A 78 -38.70 24.26 -17.59
CA GLN A 78 -39.82 23.31 -17.67
C GLN A 78 -39.57 22.23 -18.73
N ARG A 79 -39.03 22.59 -19.90
CA ARG A 79 -38.74 21.64 -20.97
C ARG A 79 -37.65 20.64 -20.58
N LEU A 80 -36.61 21.09 -19.88
CA LEU A 80 -35.58 20.22 -19.34
C LEU A 80 -36.17 19.23 -18.33
N ALA A 81 -36.98 19.69 -17.38
CA ALA A 81 -37.65 18.82 -16.42
C ALA A 81 -38.57 17.78 -17.10
N GLN A 82 -39.29 18.18 -18.15
CA GLN A 82 -40.11 17.25 -18.94
C GLN A 82 -39.27 16.22 -19.69
N LEU A 83 -38.13 16.63 -20.26
CA LEU A 83 -37.22 15.71 -20.96
C LEU A 83 -36.56 14.74 -19.99
N GLU A 84 -36.19 15.18 -18.79
CA GLU A 84 -35.67 14.33 -17.72
C GLU A 84 -36.70 13.28 -17.27
N GLY A 85 -37.96 13.67 -17.09
CA GLY A 85 -39.04 12.74 -16.80
C GLY A 85 -39.23 11.69 -17.89
N ARG A 86 -39.25 12.10 -19.17
CA ARG A 86 -39.35 11.18 -20.30
C ARG A 86 -38.14 10.25 -20.41
N TYR A 87 -36.94 10.73 -20.09
CA TYR A 87 -35.75 9.90 -20.06
C TYR A 87 -35.87 8.80 -19.00
N ALA A 88 -36.33 9.15 -17.80
CA ALA A 88 -36.55 8.19 -16.72
C ALA A 88 -37.60 7.13 -17.09
N GLU A 89 -38.72 7.54 -17.69
CA GLU A 89 -39.75 6.61 -18.20
C GLU A 89 -39.19 5.65 -19.26
N LEU A 90 -38.42 6.16 -20.22
CA LEU A 90 -37.80 5.35 -21.27
C LEU A 90 -36.76 4.37 -20.70
N GLU A 91 -36.02 4.79 -19.67
CA GLU A 91 -35.06 3.93 -18.97
C GLU A 91 -35.74 2.79 -18.21
N GLN A 92 -36.85 3.09 -17.52
CA GLN A 92 -37.69 2.05 -16.89
C GLN A 92 -38.25 1.06 -17.91
N ALA A 93 -38.80 1.55 -19.03
CA ALA A 93 -39.31 0.70 -20.10
C ALA A 93 -38.22 -0.18 -20.69
N LYS A 94 -37.01 0.36 -20.90
CA LYS A 94 -35.85 -0.41 -21.36
C LYS A 94 -35.45 -1.50 -20.36
N ALA A 95 -35.40 -1.18 -19.06
CA ALA A 95 -35.07 -2.16 -18.02
C ALA A 95 -36.12 -3.29 -17.95
N LEU A 96 -37.41 -2.96 -18.07
CA LEU A 96 -38.48 -3.94 -18.13
C LEU A 96 -38.34 -4.86 -19.36
N CYS A 97 -38.02 -4.30 -20.52
CA CYS A 97 -37.72 -5.09 -21.72
C CYS A 97 -36.54 -6.06 -21.51
N GLN A 98 -35.49 -5.64 -20.81
CA GLN A 98 -34.35 -6.51 -20.49
C GLN A 98 -34.76 -7.63 -19.53
N LYS A 99 -35.52 -7.30 -18.48
CA LYS A 99 -35.97 -8.26 -17.48
C LYS A 99 -36.87 -9.35 -18.08
N LEU A 100 -37.81 -8.97 -18.93
CA LEU A 100 -38.67 -9.91 -19.67
C LEU A 100 -37.85 -10.86 -20.56
N ARG A 101 -36.77 -10.36 -21.17
CA ARG A 101 -35.86 -11.18 -22.00
C ARG A 101 -35.02 -12.16 -21.16
N GLU A 102 -34.52 -11.73 -20.01
CA GLU A 102 -33.74 -12.58 -19.09
C GLU A 102 -34.57 -13.71 -18.51
N ASP A 103 -35.79 -13.41 -18.06
CA ASP A 103 -36.73 -14.40 -17.54
C ASP A 103 -37.25 -15.33 -18.65
N ARG A 104 -36.89 -15.09 -19.92
CA ARG A 104 -37.40 -15.77 -21.12
C ARG A 104 -38.93 -15.89 -21.08
N ALA A 105 -39.59 -14.80 -20.71
CA ALA A 105 -41.03 -14.78 -20.54
C ALA A 105 -41.71 -15.15 -21.87
N ASP A 106 -42.50 -16.22 -21.85
CA ASP A 106 -43.35 -16.60 -22.97
C ASP A 106 -44.73 -15.95 -22.85
N TRP A 107 -45.37 -15.63 -23.98
CA TRP A 107 -46.67 -14.96 -24.01
C TRP A 107 -47.74 -15.75 -23.24
N SER A 108 -47.69 -17.08 -23.29
CA SER A 108 -48.70 -17.95 -22.69
C SER A 108 -48.53 -18.17 -21.18
N SER A 109 -47.32 -17.97 -20.66
CA SER A 109 -46.96 -18.26 -19.25
C SER A 109 -46.54 -17.03 -18.44
N MET A 110 -46.54 -15.84 -19.06
CA MET A 110 -46.16 -14.59 -18.42
C MET A 110 -47.23 -14.15 -17.41
N ASP A 111 -46.80 -13.87 -16.18
CA ASP A 111 -47.63 -13.25 -15.14
C ASP A 111 -47.46 -11.72 -15.16
N PRO A 112 -48.44 -10.94 -15.66
CA PRO A 112 -48.31 -9.49 -15.76
C PRO A 112 -48.22 -8.80 -14.40
N ALA A 113 -48.83 -9.36 -13.35
CA ALA A 113 -48.84 -8.74 -12.02
C ALA A 113 -47.42 -8.64 -11.46
N ARG A 114 -46.62 -9.69 -11.65
CA ARG A 114 -45.20 -9.71 -11.28
C ARG A 114 -44.41 -8.58 -11.94
N TYR A 115 -44.59 -8.36 -13.24
CA TYR A 115 -43.82 -7.36 -13.98
C TYR A 115 -44.31 -5.93 -13.77
N LEU A 116 -45.62 -5.72 -13.57
CA LEU A 116 -46.18 -4.41 -13.24
C LEU A 116 -45.84 -3.95 -11.82
N SER A 117 -45.64 -4.90 -10.90
CA SER A 117 -45.18 -4.62 -9.53
C SER A 117 -43.66 -4.52 -9.40
N TRP A 118 -42.92 -4.90 -10.46
CA TRP A 118 -41.46 -4.88 -10.48
C TRP A 118 -40.95 -3.48 -10.80
N ALA A 119 -40.16 -2.90 -9.91
CA ALA A 119 -39.43 -1.68 -10.15
C ALA A 119 -37.96 -2.02 -10.46
N PRO A 120 -37.38 -1.50 -11.55
CA PRO A 120 -35.94 -1.57 -11.75
C PRO A 120 -35.24 -0.77 -10.66
N SER A 121 -34.08 -1.26 -10.21
CA SER A 121 -33.13 -0.45 -9.44
C SER A 121 -32.84 0.82 -10.26
N THR A 122 -33.15 1.98 -9.72
CA THR A 122 -32.92 3.25 -10.42
C THR A 122 -31.42 3.56 -10.53
N PRO A 123 -30.98 4.44 -11.43
CA PRO A 123 -29.61 4.99 -11.39
C PRO A 123 -29.29 5.63 -10.03
N ALA A 124 -30.31 6.13 -9.32
CA ALA A 124 -30.18 6.60 -7.95
C ALA A 124 -29.91 5.44 -6.96
N ASP A 125 -30.43 4.23 -7.20
CA ASP A 125 -30.13 3.01 -6.43
C ASP A 125 -28.74 2.43 -6.77
N GLU A 126 -28.28 2.52 -8.02
CA GLU A 126 -26.89 2.16 -8.40
C GLU A 126 -25.87 3.17 -7.89
N VAL A 127 -26.22 4.46 -7.83
CA VAL A 127 -25.46 5.50 -7.13
C VAL A 127 -25.62 5.39 -5.60
N ALA A 128 -26.69 4.75 -5.11
CA ALA A 128 -26.89 4.38 -3.70
C ALA A 128 -26.06 3.17 -3.28
N ASP A 129 -25.65 2.32 -4.21
CA ASP A 129 -24.82 1.18 -3.88
C ASP A 129 -23.47 1.65 -3.32
N ILE A 130 -23.28 1.38 -2.03
CA ILE A 130 -22.14 1.84 -1.29
C ILE A 130 -20.83 1.34 -1.92
N ARG A 131 -20.84 0.21 -2.66
CA ARG A 131 -19.65 -0.42 -3.23
C ARG A 131 -18.86 0.49 -4.18
N PHE A 132 -19.53 1.45 -4.82
CA PHE A 132 -18.92 2.42 -5.74
C PHE A 132 -18.45 3.71 -5.05
N ARG A 133 -19.00 4.03 -3.87
CA ARG A 133 -18.72 5.27 -3.13
C ARG A 133 -17.59 5.14 -2.10
N ILE A 134 -17.13 3.92 -1.84
CA ILE A 134 -16.16 3.62 -0.77
C ILE A 134 -14.75 3.17 -1.24
N PRO A 135 -14.21 3.61 -2.40
CA PRO A 135 -12.94 3.07 -2.91
C PRO A 135 -11.79 3.24 -1.91
N TRP A 136 -11.72 4.38 -1.21
CA TRP A 136 -10.71 4.64 -0.19
C TRP A 136 -10.87 3.79 1.07
N ARG A 137 -12.10 3.59 1.55
CA ARG A 137 -12.35 2.70 2.70
C ARG A 137 -11.95 1.26 2.38
N ARG A 138 -12.21 0.80 1.15
CA ARG A 138 -11.77 -0.53 0.66
C ARG A 138 -10.25 -0.62 0.58
N TYR A 139 -9.60 0.41 0.04
CA TYR A 139 -8.14 0.50 -0.02
C TYR A 139 -7.52 0.41 1.37
N PHE A 140 -7.89 1.30 2.30
CA PHE A 140 -7.33 1.32 3.65
C PHE A 140 -7.65 0.05 4.44
N ALA A 141 -8.87 -0.48 4.32
CA ALA A 141 -9.22 -1.77 4.92
C ALA A 141 -8.28 -2.88 4.45
N ARG A 142 -8.00 -2.95 3.14
CA ARG A 142 -7.12 -3.97 2.58
C ARG A 142 -5.65 -3.74 2.95
N SER A 143 -5.18 -2.49 2.93
CA SER A 143 -3.82 -2.14 3.38
C SER A 143 -3.61 -2.57 4.83
N LEU A 144 -4.61 -2.39 5.69
CA LEU A 144 -4.54 -2.85 7.08
C LEU A 144 -4.52 -4.37 7.20
N ASP A 145 -5.37 -5.08 6.45
CA ASP A 145 -5.36 -6.55 6.44
C ASP A 145 -3.98 -7.10 6.00
N LEU A 146 -3.41 -6.56 4.92
CA LEU A 146 -2.07 -6.95 4.45
C LEU A 146 -0.98 -6.65 5.48
N LEU A 147 -1.04 -5.49 6.15
CA LEU A 147 -0.12 -5.17 7.24
C LEU A 147 -0.20 -6.19 8.38
N LEU A 148 -1.42 -6.58 8.79
CA LEU A 148 -1.63 -7.55 9.86
C LEU A 148 -1.08 -8.93 9.50
N TYR A 149 -1.35 -9.42 8.29
CA TYR A 149 -0.81 -10.71 7.82
C TYR A 149 0.71 -10.68 7.70
N GLY A 150 1.28 -9.61 7.13
CA GLY A 150 2.73 -9.45 7.01
C GLY A 150 3.40 -9.36 8.38
N THR A 151 2.79 -8.61 9.32
CA THR A 151 3.29 -8.51 10.70
C THR A 151 3.28 -9.87 11.40
N LEU A 152 2.20 -10.64 11.25
CA LEU A 152 2.12 -11.99 11.83
C LEU A 152 3.24 -12.90 11.30
N TRP A 153 3.49 -12.87 9.99
CA TRP A 153 4.57 -13.64 9.37
C TRP A 153 5.96 -13.19 9.84
N SER A 154 6.26 -11.90 9.79
CA SER A 154 7.57 -11.37 10.19
C SER A 154 7.85 -11.57 11.69
N VAL A 155 6.83 -11.42 12.55
CA VAL A 155 6.98 -11.73 13.98
C VAL A 155 7.29 -13.21 14.18
N LEU A 156 6.66 -14.13 13.43
CA LEU A 156 7.00 -15.54 13.48
C LEU A 156 8.44 -15.81 13.03
N LEU A 157 8.91 -15.18 11.95
CA LEU A 157 10.30 -15.28 11.49
C LEU A 157 11.30 -14.80 12.54
N ALA A 158 11.02 -13.66 13.16
CA ALA A 158 11.89 -13.07 14.17
C ALA A 158 11.89 -13.85 15.49
N LEU A 159 10.72 -14.26 16.00
CA LEU A 159 10.63 -14.92 17.30
C LEU A 159 11.07 -16.38 17.27
N VAL A 160 10.69 -17.12 16.21
CA VAL A 160 10.94 -18.58 16.11
C VAL A 160 12.29 -18.84 15.45
N PHE A 161 12.52 -18.25 14.29
CA PHE A 161 13.71 -18.53 13.47
C PHE A 161 14.85 -17.54 13.70
N ARG A 162 14.62 -16.46 14.47
CA ARG A 162 15.62 -15.41 14.77
C ARG A 162 16.22 -14.77 13.51
N ILE A 163 15.43 -14.72 12.43
CA ILE A 163 15.84 -14.11 11.16
C ILE A 163 15.83 -12.59 11.28
N ASN A 164 16.83 -11.92 10.71
CA ASN A 164 16.84 -10.47 10.58
C ASN A 164 15.76 -10.02 9.59
N ILE A 165 14.64 -9.55 10.12
CA ILE A 165 13.50 -9.05 9.33
C ILE A 165 13.67 -7.60 8.86
N LEU A 166 14.67 -6.86 9.36
CA LEU A 166 14.94 -5.48 8.95
C LEU A 166 15.74 -5.40 7.65
N TRP A 167 16.58 -6.41 7.41
CA TRP A 167 17.44 -6.51 6.22
C TRP A 167 17.21 -7.84 5.51
N ARG A 168 16.18 -7.85 4.66
CA ARG A 168 15.80 -8.98 3.82
C ARG A 168 16.29 -8.75 2.39
N GLY A 169 17.01 -9.72 1.83
CA GLY A 169 17.42 -9.70 0.42
C GLY A 169 16.23 -9.89 -0.54
N PRO A 170 16.43 -9.77 -1.86
CA PRO A 170 15.35 -9.87 -2.85
C PRO A 170 14.52 -11.17 -2.76
N LEU A 171 15.19 -12.32 -2.59
CA LEU A 171 14.51 -13.61 -2.40
C LEU A 171 13.72 -13.65 -1.08
N GLY A 172 14.27 -13.09 0.00
CA GLY A 172 13.58 -12.97 1.27
C GLY A 172 12.30 -12.15 1.17
N ASN A 173 12.38 -10.98 0.53
CA ASN A 173 11.21 -10.11 0.30
C ASN A 173 10.13 -10.80 -0.55
N LEU A 174 10.54 -11.59 -1.55
CA LEU A 174 9.63 -12.39 -2.37
C LEU A 174 8.90 -13.45 -1.52
N LEU A 175 9.65 -14.18 -0.69
CA LEU A 175 9.09 -15.19 0.21
C LEU A 175 8.13 -14.57 1.24
N ASP A 176 8.46 -13.41 1.80
CA ASP A 176 7.59 -12.70 2.75
C ASP A 176 6.28 -12.26 2.11
N THR A 177 6.38 -11.77 0.88
CA THR A 177 5.21 -11.40 0.07
C THR A 177 4.34 -12.63 -0.20
N ALA A 178 4.94 -13.72 -0.66
CA ALA A 178 4.22 -14.98 -0.94
C ALA A 178 3.56 -15.55 0.32
N ALA A 179 4.25 -15.54 1.46
CA ALA A 179 3.71 -15.98 2.74
C ALA A 179 2.54 -15.09 3.20
N THR A 180 2.67 -13.77 3.07
CA THR A 180 1.60 -12.81 3.38
C THR A 180 0.34 -13.05 2.55
N LEU A 181 0.50 -13.26 1.24
CA LEU A 181 -0.62 -13.58 0.34
C LEU A 181 -1.23 -14.96 0.66
N THR A 182 -0.41 -15.93 1.05
CA THR A 182 -0.87 -17.27 1.46
C THR A 182 -1.70 -17.20 2.74
N LEU A 183 -1.23 -16.43 3.74
CA LEU A 183 -1.99 -16.18 4.97
C LEU A 183 -3.32 -15.48 4.67
N MET A 184 -3.32 -14.49 3.78
CA MET A 184 -4.55 -13.85 3.32
C MET A 184 -5.50 -14.86 2.66
N ALA A 185 -5.01 -15.71 1.76
CA ALA A 185 -5.81 -16.74 1.08
C ALA A 185 -6.39 -17.78 2.04
N ALA A 186 -5.73 -18.06 3.16
CA ALA A 186 -6.22 -18.97 4.19
C ALA A 186 -7.19 -18.31 5.17
N LEU A 187 -6.90 -17.10 5.64
CA LEU A 187 -7.62 -16.43 6.73
C LEU A 187 -8.82 -15.59 6.24
N GLU A 188 -8.70 -14.87 5.12
CA GLU A 188 -9.79 -14.03 4.61
C GLU A 188 -11.08 -14.82 4.34
N PRO A 189 -11.07 -16.02 3.73
CA PRO A 189 -12.29 -16.81 3.54
C PRO A 189 -12.97 -17.21 4.85
N LEU A 190 -12.20 -17.55 5.88
CA LEU A 190 -12.72 -17.87 7.21
C LEU A 190 -13.42 -16.65 7.84
N PHE A 191 -12.80 -15.47 7.72
CA PHE A 191 -13.37 -14.22 8.21
C PHE A 191 -14.67 -13.84 7.48
N LEU A 192 -14.67 -13.94 6.16
CA LEU A 192 -15.85 -13.65 5.33
C LEU A 192 -16.99 -14.63 5.59
N HIS A 193 -16.69 -15.92 5.75
CA HIS A 193 -17.70 -16.94 6.04
C HIS A 193 -18.34 -16.77 7.43
N ARG A 194 -17.53 -16.43 8.45
CA ARG A 194 -18.01 -16.34 9.82
C ARG A 194 -18.68 -15.02 10.17
N TRP A 195 -18.15 -13.90 9.67
CA TRP A 195 -18.56 -12.56 10.09
C TRP A 195 -18.95 -11.63 8.93
N GLY A 196 -18.78 -12.07 7.68
CA GLY A 196 -18.95 -11.22 6.50
C GLY A 196 -17.91 -10.10 6.43
N THR A 197 -16.82 -10.13 7.19
CA THR A 197 -15.85 -9.02 7.23
C THR A 197 -14.47 -9.48 7.71
N THR A 198 -13.42 -8.83 7.21
CA THR A 198 -12.03 -8.99 7.69
C THR A 198 -11.68 -7.94 8.73
N PRO A 199 -10.63 -8.10 9.56
CA PRO A 199 -10.28 -7.12 10.60
C PRO A 199 -10.19 -5.67 10.10
N GLY A 200 -9.55 -5.46 8.94
CA GLY A 200 -9.44 -4.15 8.30
C GLY A 200 -10.78 -3.63 7.78
N LYS A 201 -11.58 -4.48 7.15
CA LYS A 201 -12.95 -4.11 6.72
C LYS A 201 -13.84 -3.75 7.91
N ALA A 202 -13.72 -4.50 9.01
CA ALA A 202 -14.48 -4.30 10.24
C ALA A 202 -14.15 -2.95 10.90
N LEU A 203 -12.90 -2.50 10.82
CA LEU A 203 -12.50 -1.17 11.29
C LEU A 203 -13.32 -0.07 10.60
N PHE A 204 -13.47 -0.18 9.28
CA PHE A 204 -14.25 0.71 8.43
C PHE A 204 -15.73 0.30 8.29
N ARG A 205 -16.23 -0.60 9.14
CA ARG A 205 -17.62 -1.13 9.17
C ARG A 205 -18.09 -1.82 7.91
N LEU A 206 -17.19 -2.19 7.01
CA LEU A 206 -17.56 -2.83 5.76
C LEU A 206 -17.88 -4.30 5.99
N LYS A 207 -19.02 -4.74 5.47
CA LYS A 207 -19.40 -6.15 5.38
C LYS A 207 -19.68 -6.54 3.94
N LEU A 208 -19.38 -7.79 3.67
CA LEU A 208 -19.58 -8.48 2.42
C LEU A 208 -20.55 -9.62 2.65
N THR A 209 -21.70 -9.55 1.99
CA THR A 209 -22.77 -10.55 2.07
C THR A 209 -23.20 -10.90 0.66
N ARG A 210 -24.07 -11.89 0.53
CA ARG A 210 -24.89 -12.05 -0.68
C ARG A 210 -26.06 -11.06 -0.68
N SER A 211 -26.73 -10.95 -1.82
CA SER A 211 -27.95 -10.17 -2.00
C SER A 211 -29.10 -10.61 -1.06
N ASP A 212 -29.13 -11.89 -0.67
CA ASP A 212 -30.06 -12.44 0.31
C ASP A 212 -29.68 -12.18 1.79
N GLY A 213 -28.55 -11.50 2.03
CA GLY A 213 -28.01 -11.19 3.35
C GLY A 213 -27.20 -12.30 4.00
N SER A 214 -27.09 -13.48 3.38
CA SER A 214 -26.26 -14.58 3.87
C SER A 214 -24.76 -14.29 3.71
N TYR A 215 -23.93 -14.99 4.49
CA TYR A 215 -22.47 -14.91 4.36
C TYR A 215 -21.96 -15.84 3.27
N LEU A 216 -20.82 -15.47 2.69
CA LEU A 216 -20.18 -16.27 1.65
C LEU A 216 -19.83 -17.66 2.19
N SER A 217 -19.95 -18.68 1.34
CA SER A 217 -19.37 -19.99 1.65
C SER A 217 -17.84 -19.90 1.69
N LEU A 218 -17.18 -20.87 2.33
CA LEU A 218 -15.71 -20.92 2.35
C LEU A 218 -15.11 -20.99 0.94
N GLN A 219 -15.74 -21.76 0.04
CA GLN A 219 -15.28 -21.91 -1.33
C GLN A 219 -15.38 -20.60 -2.11
N GLU A 220 -16.49 -19.87 -1.96
CA GLU A 220 -16.68 -18.57 -2.61
C GLU A 220 -15.74 -17.52 -2.05
N GLY A 221 -15.60 -17.48 -0.72
CA GLY A 221 -14.64 -16.62 -0.03
C GLY A 221 -13.22 -16.87 -0.54
N PHE A 222 -12.83 -18.14 -0.72
CA PHE A 222 -11.52 -18.52 -1.27
C PHE A 222 -11.36 -18.09 -2.73
N ARG A 223 -12.31 -18.44 -3.61
CA ARG A 223 -12.28 -18.06 -5.03
C ARG A 223 -12.18 -16.56 -5.19
N ARG A 224 -13.02 -15.81 -4.46
CA ARG A 224 -13.03 -14.36 -4.47
C ARG A 224 -11.69 -13.79 -3.99
N THR A 225 -11.16 -14.31 -2.88
CA THR A 225 -9.87 -13.85 -2.32
C THR A 225 -8.73 -14.06 -3.32
N LEU A 226 -8.69 -15.23 -3.96
CA LEU A 226 -7.70 -15.55 -5.00
C LEU A 226 -7.82 -14.60 -6.21
N SER A 227 -9.03 -14.34 -6.69
CA SER A 227 -9.26 -13.35 -7.76
C SER A 227 -8.79 -11.95 -7.36
N VAL A 228 -8.96 -11.55 -6.09
CA VAL A 228 -8.44 -10.25 -5.62
C VAL A 228 -6.91 -10.24 -5.59
N ILE A 229 -6.26 -11.32 -5.17
CA ILE A 229 -4.79 -11.43 -5.14
C ILE A 229 -4.22 -11.30 -6.56
N ILE A 230 -4.83 -11.99 -7.53
CA ILE A 230 -4.36 -12.01 -8.92
C ILE A 230 -4.72 -10.71 -9.65
N MET A 231 -6.01 -10.35 -9.68
CA MET A 231 -6.52 -9.26 -10.53
C MET A 231 -6.55 -7.89 -9.83
N GLY A 232 -6.65 -7.88 -8.50
CA GLY A 232 -6.76 -6.65 -7.71
C GLY A 232 -5.43 -6.16 -7.15
N LEU A 233 -4.56 -7.07 -6.72
CA LEU A 233 -3.24 -6.73 -6.19
C LEU A 233 -2.11 -6.97 -7.21
N GLY A 234 -2.40 -7.63 -8.33
CA GLY A 234 -1.38 -7.95 -9.34
C GLY A 234 -0.26 -8.83 -8.81
N LEU A 235 -0.58 -9.77 -7.89
CA LEU A 235 0.36 -10.63 -7.17
C LEU A 235 1.41 -9.90 -6.31
N THR A 236 1.27 -8.58 -6.10
CA THR A 236 2.21 -7.74 -5.35
C THR A 236 3.68 -8.02 -5.72
N ILE A 237 3.98 -8.05 -7.02
CA ILE A 237 5.33 -8.40 -7.50
C ILE A 237 6.33 -7.32 -7.03
N THR A 238 7.16 -7.68 -6.06
CA THR A 238 8.14 -6.81 -5.38
C THR A 238 9.45 -6.62 -6.15
N LEU A 239 9.60 -7.23 -7.34
CA LEU A 239 10.74 -6.97 -8.22
C LEU A 239 10.67 -5.54 -8.74
N SER A 240 11.75 -4.77 -8.58
CA SER A 240 11.81 -3.32 -8.83
C SER A 240 11.34 -2.88 -10.23
N ILE A 241 11.41 -3.77 -11.23
CA ILE A 241 10.97 -3.51 -12.61
C ILE A 241 9.43 -3.70 -12.78
N LEU A 242 8.79 -4.50 -11.93
CA LEU A 242 7.38 -4.89 -12.00
C LEU A 242 6.50 -4.19 -10.94
N ALA A 243 7.10 -3.31 -10.11
CA ALA A 243 6.42 -2.55 -9.05
C ALA A 243 5.29 -1.62 -9.55
N LEU A 244 5.19 -1.39 -10.87
CA LEU A 244 4.11 -0.61 -11.47
C LEU A 244 2.80 -1.39 -11.61
N ILE A 245 2.82 -2.73 -11.62
CA ILE A 245 1.61 -3.54 -11.81
C ILE A 245 0.59 -3.30 -10.68
N PRO A 246 0.96 -3.38 -9.39
CA PRO A 246 0.02 -3.08 -8.30
C PRO A 246 -0.57 -1.68 -8.41
N LEU A 247 0.25 -0.67 -8.76
CA LEU A 247 -0.21 0.71 -8.95
C LEU A 247 -1.25 0.81 -10.08
N VAL A 248 -0.98 0.18 -11.24
CA VAL A 248 -1.91 0.16 -12.37
C VAL A 248 -3.21 -0.56 -11.99
N THR A 249 -3.15 -1.71 -11.32
CA THR A 249 -4.36 -2.43 -10.89
C THR A 249 -5.22 -1.62 -9.91
N LEU A 250 -4.59 -0.87 -8.99
CA LEU A 250 -5.28 0.03 -8.07
C LEU A 250 -5.93 1.21 -8.81
N ILE A 251 -5.24 1.84 -9.76
CA ILE A 251 -5.78 2.94 -10.58
C ILE A 251 -6.98 2.43 -11.40
N LEU A 252 -6.85 1.28 -12.05
CA LEU A 252 -7.94 0.67 -12.81
C LEU A 252 -9.12 0.31 -11.92
N GLY A 253 -8.87 -0.21 -10.71
CA GLY A 253 -9.90 -0.49 -9.71
C GLY A 253 -10.65 0.77 -9.27
N TYR A 254 -9.92 1.87 -9.02
CA TYR A 254 -10.49 3.18 -8.68
C TYR A 254 -11.35 3.74 -9.82
N VAL A 255 -10.84 3.74 -11.05
CA VAL A 255 -11.57 4.23 -12.24
C VAL A 255 -12.84 3.40 -12.47
N ARG A 256 -12.80 2.07 -12.28
CA ARG A 256 -13.99 1.21 -12.34
C ARG A 256 -15.02 1.59 -11.28
N CYS A 257 -14.60 1.76 -10.02
CA CYS A 257 -15.51 2.20 -8.95
C CYS A 257 -16.18 3.54 -9.29
N LYS A 258 -15.40 4.52 -9.76
CA LYS A 258 -15.91 5.85 -10.12
C LYS A 258 -16.86 5.85 -11.32
N LYS A 259 -16.77 4.85 -12.20
CA LYS A 259 -17.67 4.68 -13.35
C LYS A 259 -18.85 3.75 -13.07
N GLY A 260 -19.09 3.35 -11.81
CA GLY A 260 -20.17 2.42 -11.45
C GLY A 260 -19.98 1.01 -12.01
N ARG A 261 -18.74 0.63 -12.35
CA ARG A 261 -18.43 -0.68 -12.93
C ARG A 261 -17.97 -1.66 -11.87
N GLU A 262 -18.46 -2.88 -11.94
CA GLU A 262 -18.05 -3.96 -11.06
C GLU A 262 -16.56 -4.27 -11.17
N GLN A 263 -16.00 -4.80 -10.09
CA GLN A 263 -14.62 -5.22 -10.07
C GLN A 263 -14.49 -6.60 -10.71
N PRO A 264 -13.36 -6.92 -11.37
CA PRO A 264 -13.14 -8.23 -12.00
C PRO A 264 -13.24 -9.42 -11.04
N TRP A 265 -13.09 -9.18 -9.74
CA TRP A 265 -13.15 -10.18 -8.67
C TRP A 265 -14.46 -10.13 -7.86
N ALA A 266 -15.46 -9.37 -8.28
CA ALA A 266 -16.78 -9.35 -7.65
C ALA A 266 -17.54 -10.66 -7.97
N LEU A 267 -18.36 -11.13 -7.03
CA LEU A 267 -19.34 -12.20 -7.28
C LEU A 267 -20.62 -11.62 -7.88
N GLU A 268 -21.36 -12.41 -8.67
CA GLU A 268 -22.60 -11.98 -9.35
C GLU A 268 -23.69 -11.50 -8.38
N ASP A 269 -23.72 -12.04 -7.16
CA ASP A 269 -24.67 -11.71 -6.09
C ASP A 269 -24.01 -10.99 -4.90
N GLU A 270 -22.84 -10.37 -5.10
CA GLU A 270 -22.07 -9.67 -4.06
C GLU A 270 -22.77 -8.38 -3.58
N ALA A 271 -23.14 -8.34 -2.31
CA ALA A 271 -23.67 -7.15 -1.64
C ALA A 271 -22.66 -6.58 -0.63
N TRP A 272 -22.56 -5.25 -0.60
CA TRP A 272 -21.81 -4.53 0.43
C TRP A 272 -22.77 -3.83 1.37
N SER A 273 -22.52 -3.93 2.66
CA SER A 273 -23.17 -3.09 3.67
C SER A 273 -22.13 -2.42 4.55
N ASP A 274 -22.49 -1.25 5.09
CA ASP A 274 -21.68 -0.58 6.11
C ASP A 274 -22.40 -0.38 7.44
N GLY A 275 -23.49 -1.12 7.62
CA GLY A 275 -24.37 -1.03 8.79
C GLY A 275 -25.31 0.17 8.75
N THR A 276 -25.43 0.86 7.62
CA THR A 276 -26.44 1.90 7.39
C THR A 276 -27.42 1.48 6.30
N ASP A 277 -28.53 2.20 6.20
CA ASP A 277 -29.52 2.14 5.12
C ASP A 277 -29.03 2.80 3.81
N GLY A 278 -27.73 3.17 3.74
CA GLY A 278 -27.13 3.79 2.55
C GLY A 278 -27.34 5.30 2.44
N THR A 279 -28.05 5.92 3.39
CA THR A 279 -28.37 7.35 3.39
C THR A 279 -27.32 8.20 4.12
N GLN A 280 -26.58 7.62 5.06
CA GLN A 280 -25.60 8.32 5.89
C GLN A 280 -24.16 8.11 5.40
N GLY A 281 -23.39 9.18 5.29
CA GLY A 281 -21.97 9.12 5.00
C GLY A 281 -21.18 8.47 6.16
N PHE A 282 -20.01 7.91 5.86
CA PHE A 282 -19.16 7.28 6.89
C PHE A 282 -18.86 8.22 8.07
N TRP A 283 -18.61 9.49 7.80
CA TRP A 283 -18.26 10.47 8.84
C TRP A 283 -19.45 10.87 9.71
N ASP A 284 -20.67 10.77 9.19
CA ASP A 284 -21.92 11.06 9.90
C ASP A 284 -22.27 9.96 10.91
N GLN A 285 -21.68 8.77 10.75
CA GLN A 285 -21.95 7.64 11.63
C GLN A 285 -21.28 7.80 13.01
N PRO A 286 -21.93 7.34 14.09
CA PRO A 286 -21.36 7.38 15.43
C PRO A 286 -20.00 6.66 15.52
N ARG A 287 -19.01 7.31 16.16
CA ARG A 287 -17.66 6.77 16.42
C ARG A 287 -16.80 6.56 15.16
N SER A 288 -17.20 7.07 13.99
CA SER A 288 -16.42 7.04 12.75
C SER A 288 -15.02 7.66 12.91
N GLY A 289 -14.94 8.84 13.56
CA GLY A 289 -13.68 9.51 13.88
C GLY A 289 -12.74 8.67 14.74
N ARG A 290 -13.25 7.99 15.78
CA ARG A 290 -12.45 7.09 16.63
C ARG A 290 -11.91 5.89 15.84
N ARG A 291 -12.70 5.34 14.92
CA ARG A 291 -12.29 4.23 14.04
C ARG A 291 -11.22 4.66 13.04
N ALA A 292 -11.39 5.84 12.44
CA ALA A 292 -10.37 6.42 11.57
C ALA A 292 -9.06 6.70 12.34
N ALA A 293 -9.15 7.21 13.57
CA ALA A 293 -7.98 7.44 14.43
C ALA A 293 -7.31 6.15 14.91
N ALA A 294 -8.05 5.04 15.00
CA ALA A 294 -7.47 3.74 15.35
C ALA A 294 -6.59 3.16 14.23
N TYR A 295 -6.77 3.55 12.97
CA TYR A 295 -5.94 3.09 11.85
C TYR A 295 -4.44 3.40 12.05
N PRO A 296 -4.01 4.67 12.24
CA PRO A 296 -2.60 4.97 12.50
C PRO A 296 -2.11 4.36 13.82
N GLY A 297 -2.99 4.17 14.82
CA GLY A 297 -2.64 3.49 16.07
C GLY A 297 -2.30 2.01 15.88
N ILE A 298 -3.09 1.26 15.10
CA ILE A 298 -2.79 -0.14 14.76
C ILE A 298 -1.53 -0.22 13.91
N TYR A 299 -1.33 0.72 12.98
CA TYR A 299 -0.12 0.79 12.17
C TYR A 299 1.13 0.98 13.05
N ALA A 300 1.10 1.96 13.96
CA ALA A 300 2.18 2.21 14.91
C ALA A 300 2.44 0.99 15.82
N LEU A 301 1.38 0.30 16.26
CA LEU A 301 1.50 -0.92 17.05
C LEU A 301 2.19 -2.04 16.25
N CYS A 302 1.85 -2.24 14.98
CA CYS A 302 2.51 -3.22 14.12
C CYS A 302 4.00 -2.90 13.95
N VAL A 303 4.34 -1.63 13.69
CA VAL A 303 5.74 -1.18 13.61
C VAL A 303 6.49 -1.42 14.92
N ALA A 304 5.86 -1.10 16.07
CA ALA A 304 6.45 -1.35 17.38
C ALA A 304 6.66 -2.85 17.65
N LEU A 305 5.70 -3.70 17.26
CA LEU A 305 5.82 -5.16 17.36
C LEU A 305 6.96 -5.70 16.48
N LEU A 306 7.08 -5.22 15.23
CA LEU A 306 8.16 -5.60 14.33
C LEU A 306 9.52 -5.17 14.88
N MET A 307 9.62 -3.94 15.39
CA MET A 307 10.85 -3.46 16.02
C MET A 307 11.20 -4.30 17.26
N GLY A 308 10.23 -4.54 18.15
CA GLY A 308 10.44 -5.38 19.34
C GLY A 308 10.85 -6.81 18.98
N ALA A 309 10.23 -7.40 17.96
CA ALA A 309 10.58 -8.74 17.47
C ALA A 309 11.98 -8.76 16.84
N ALA A 310 12.37 -7.74 16.07
CA ALA A 310 13.72 -7.63 15.51
C ALA A 310 14.78 -7.46 16.60
N LEU A 311 14.53 -6.61 17.61
CA LEU A 311 15.41 -6.45 18.76
C LEU A 311 15.56 -7.77 19.53
N PHE A 312 14.47 -8.49 19.73
CA PHE A 312 14.52 -9.81 20.34
C PHE A 312 15.32 -10.81 19.48
N ALA A 313 15.08 -10.84 18.17
CA ALA A 313 15.79 -11.73 17.25
C ALA A 313 17.31 -11.50 17.25
N ALA A 314 17.74 -10.27 17.51
CA ALA A 314 19.14 -9.87 17.58
C ALA A 314 19.84 -10.22 18.89
N ILE A 315 19.10 -10.59 19.94
CA ILE A 315 19.67 -11.04 21.20
C ILE A 315 20.11 -12.52 21.04
N PRO A 316 21.36 -12.88 21.41
CA PRO A 316 21.84 -14.26 21.40
C PRO A 316 21.02 -15.19 22.29
N ARG A 317 21.13 -16.50 22.10
CA ARG A 317 20.28 -17.48 22.81
C ARG A 317 20.78 -17.82 24.21
N HIS A 318 22.10 -17.91 24.36
CA HIS A 318 22.72 -18.38 25.61
C HIS A 318 23.13 -17.17 26.46
N HIS A 319 22.96 -17.26 27.78
CA HIS A 319 23.27 -16.19 28.72
C HIS A 319 23.89 -16.77 30.00
N GLY A 320 24.63 -15.94 30.74
CA GLY A 320 25.25 -16.35 32.00
C GLY A 320 26.60 -17.04 31.78
N ALA A 321 26.86 -18.11 32.52
CA ALA A 321 28.09 -18.89 32.37
C ALA A 321 28.01 -19.74 31.09
N LEU A 322 28.72 -19.32 30.04
CA LEU A 322 28.69 -19.95 28.72
C LEU A 322 29.78 -21.02 28.62
N THR A 323 29.46 -22.15 27.99
CA THR A 323 30.50 -23.05 27.45
C THR A 323 31.16 -22.43 26.21
N PRO A 324 32.38 -22.86 25.81
CA PRO A 324 32.99 -22.41 24.56
C PRO A 324 32.09 -22.61 23.33
N GLU A 325 31.33 -23.70 23.30
CA GLU A 325 30.36 -24.00 22.24
C GLU A 325 29.21 -23.00 22.22
N GLU A 326 28.64 -22.68 23.37
CA GLU A 326 27.56 -21.69 23.49
C GLU A 326 28.04 -20.28 23.18
N PHE A 327 29.26 -19.93 23.56
CA PHE A 327 29.88 -18.66 23.21
C PHE A 327 30.09 -18.55 21.69
N ALA A 328 30.65 -19.57 21.05
CA ALA A 328 30.80 -19.60 19.59
C ALA A 328 29.44 -19.51 18.88
N ALA A 329 28.41 -20.19 19.38
CA ALA A 329 27.06 -20.11 18.86
C ALA A 329 26.47 -18.69 18.98
N ASN A 330 26.65 -18.02 20.13
CA ASN A 330 26.24 -16.63 20.32
C ASN A 330 26.96 -15.67 19.36
N TYR A 331 28.29 -15.82 19.21
CA TYR A 331 29.08 -15.01 18.29
C TYR A 331 28.57 -15.16 16.86
N ASN A 332 28.41 -16.42 16.41
CA ASN A 332 27.98 -16.73 15.05
C ASN A 332 26.55 -16.25 14.79
N HIS A 333 25.67 -16.28 15.79
CA HIS A 333 24.34 -15.67 15.70
C HIS A 333 24.41 -14.18 15.42
N LEU A 334 25.21 -13.43 16.18
CA LEU A 334 25.39 -11.99 15.99
C LEU A 334 26.02 -11.66 14.63
N ALA A 335 27.07 -12.39 14.24
CA ALA A 335 27.72 -12.23 12.95
C ALA A 335 26.73 -12.49 11.79
N THR A 336 25.96 -13.58 11.85
CA THR A 336 24.94 -13.90 10.84
C THR A 336 23.85 -12.83 10.78
N PHE A 337 23.40 -12.34 11.94
CA PHE A 337 22.37 -11.31 12.00
C PHE A 337 22.85 -9.98 11.41
N ALA A 338 24.12 -9.60 11.66
CA ALA A 338 24.74 -8.38 11.16
C ALA A 338 25.11 -8.44 9.67
N SER A 339 25.48 -9.62 9.17
CA SER A 339 25.81 -9.85 7.75
C SER A 339 24.59 -10.07 6.86
N ALA A 340 23.38 -10.22 7.42
CA ALA A 340 22.18 -10.43 6.63
C ALA A 340 21.93 -9.29 5.61
N PRO A 341 21.50 -9.62 4.37
CA PRO A 341 21.03 -10.93 3.91
C PRO A 341 22.11 -11.89 3.44
N GLU A 342 23.38 -11.48 3.44
CA GLU A 342 24.50 -12.35 3.12
C GLU A 342 24.85 -13.30 4.28
N GLU A 343 25.59 -14.36 4.00
CA GLU A 343 26.18 -15.20 5.04
C GLU A 343 27.49 -14.56 5.55
N PRO A 344 27.81 -14.70 6.85
CA PRO A 344 29.09 -14.24 7.34
C PRO A 344 30.20 -15.02 6.64
N GLY A 345 31.28 -14.36 6.20
CA GLY A 345 32.37 -15.05 5.49
C GLY A 345 33.14 -16.06 6.36
N TYR A 346 33.02 -15.94 7.68
CA TYR A 346 33.68 -16.80 8.66
C TYR A 346 32.76 -17.08 9.85
N MET A 347 32.90 -18.26 10.43
CA MET A 347 32.26 -18.68 11.67
C MET A 347 33.31 -19.07 12.70
N LEU A 348 33.11 -18.65 13.94
CA LEU A 348 33.94 -19.00 15.08
C LEU A 348 33.69 -20.45 15.50
N GLN A 349 34.76 -21.21 15.71
CA GLN A 349 34.71 -22.56 16.26
C GLN A 349 34.90 -22.53 17.79
N PRO A 350 34.44 -23.57 18.52
CA PRO A 350 34.57 -23.62 19.98
C PRO A 350 36.02 -23.60 20.50
N ASP A 351 36.99 -23.99 19.68
CA ASP A 351 38.42 -23.95 20.00
C ASP A 351 39.05 -22.56 19.77
N GLY A 352 38.27 -21.59 19.27
CA GLY A 352 38.72 -20.24 18.97
C GLY A 352 39.26 -20.02 17.56
N SER A 353 39.30 -21.07 16.73
CA SER A 353 39.67 -20.98 15.32
C SER A 353 38.50 -20.54 14.43
N TRP A 354 38.78 -20.22 13.16
CA TRP A 354 37.77 -19.74 12.20
C TRP A 354 37.53 -20.73 11.06
N LEU A 355 36.26 -21.03 10.80
CA LEU A 355 35.80 -21.76 9.62
C LEU A 355 35.31 -20.79 8.55
N GLN A 356 35.87 -20.86 7.35
CA GLN A 356 35.35 -20.11 6.21
C GLN A 356 34.04 -20.74 5.70
N THR A 357 33.00 -19.94 5.50
CA THR A 357 31.66 -20.42 5.15
C THR A 357 31.53 -20.80 3.68
N ASP A 358 32.17 -20.05 2.78
CA ASP A 358 32.28 -20.38 1.36
C ASP A 358 33.75 -20.62 0.97
N PRO A 359 34.17 -21.89 0.76
CA PRO A 359 35.54 -22.22 0.39
C PRO A 359 35.93 -21.76 -1.02
N ASN A 360 34.97 -21.37 -1.86
CA ASN A 360 35.24 -20.82 -3.20
C ASN A 360 35.33 -19.30 -3.22
N SER A 361 35.04 -18.65 -2.08
CA SER A 361 35.20 -17.21 -1.91
C SER A 361 36.61 -16.89 -1.41
N PHE A 362 37.18 -15.77 -1.85
CA PHE A 362 38.41 -15.23 -1.28
C PHE A 362 38.09 -13.84 -0.71
N PRO A 363 37.87 -13.71 0.61
CA PRO A 363 37.53 -12.43 1.21
C PRO A 363 38.74 -11.50 1.15
N ILE A 364 38.50 -10.29 0.64
CA ILE A 364 39.51 -9.22 0.57
C ILE A 364 39.21 -8.23 1.69
N PHE A 365 40.10 -8.17 2.68
CA PHE A 365 40.03 -7.18 3.75
C PHE A 365 40.68 -5.88 3.29
N LEU A 366 39.87 -4.97 2.74
CA LEU A 366 40.33 -3.65 2.29
C LEU A 366 40.86 -2.79 3.46
N PHE A 367 40.30 -2.99 4.66
CA PHE A 367 40.71 -2.30 5.89
C PHE A 367 40.73 -3.30 7.06
N GLY A 368 41.83 -3.34 7.81
CA GLY A 368 42.02 -4.23 8.97
C GLY A 368 42.59 -5.61 8.62
N SER A 369 42.58 -6.53 9.59
CA SER A 369 42.93 -7.93 9.41
C SER A 369 41.67 -8.79 9.15
N GLY A 370 41.89 -9.99 8.62
CA GLY A 370 40.91 -11.06 8.78
C GLY A 370 40.64 -11.39 10.25
N PRO A 371 39.66 -12.25 10.52
CA PRO A 371 39.34 -12.62 11.90
C PRO A 371 40.57 -13.26 12.55
N LEU A 372 40.90 -12.80 13.77
CA LEU A 372 42.05 -13.27 14.53
C LEU A 372 41.64 -14.46 15.39
N ASP A 373 42.46 -15.52 15.42
CA ASP A 373 42.22 -16.66 16.30
C ASP A 373 42.11 -16.20 17.76
N MET A 374 41.17 -16.80 18.48
CA MET A 374 40.81 -16.41 19.84
C MET A 374 41.33 -17.45 20.85
N ASP A 375 42.11 -17.02 21.83
CA ASP A 375 42.43 -17.84 22.99
C ASP A 375 41.21 -17.84 23.93
N ILE A 376 40.53 -18.99 24.04
CA ILE A 376 39.36 -19.16 24.89
C ILE A 376 39.75 -19.92 26.17
N GLN A 377 39.79 -19.19 27.28
CA GLN A 377 40.09 -19.74 28.60
C GLN A 377 38.80 -20.18 29.27
N SER A 378 38.75 -21.44 29.67
CA SER A 378 37.59 -22.02 30.38
C SER A 378 37.99 -22.66 31.71
N ARG A 379 37.09 -22.59 32.69
CA ARG A 379 37.22 -23.22 34.01
C ARG A 379 35.92 -23.91 34.37
N GLN A 380 35.99 -25.18 34.75
CA GLN A 380 34.80 -26.02 35.04
C GLN A 380 33.78 -26.03 33.88
N GLY A 381 34.27 -25.95 32.64
CA GLY A 381 33.44 -25.95 31.43
C GLY A 381 32.85 -24.59 31.04
N ALA A 382 32.99 -23.54 31.86
CA ALA A 382 32.53 -22.20 31.53
C ALA A 382 33.69 -21.30 31.06
N VAL A 383 33.43 -20.43 30.09
CA VAL A 383 34.37 -19.39 29.65
C VAL A 383 34.64 -18.44 30.82
N THR A 384 35.92 -18.22 31.11
CA THR A 384 36.40 -17.30 32.15
C THR A 384 37.29 -16.20 31.58
N GLY A 385 37.78 -16.35 30.36
CA GLY A 385 38.52 -15.31 29.66
C GLY A 385 38.62 -15.56 28.17
N LEU A 386 38.75 -14.47 27.40
CA LEU A 386 38.99 -14.51 25.96
C LEU A 386 40.10 -13.51 25.64
N SER A 387 40.98 -13.84 24.70
CA SER A 387 41.95 -12.88 24.19
C SER A 387 42.35 -13.13 22.75
N PHE A 388 42.70 -12.08 22.04
CA PHE A 388 43.32 -12.16 20.72
C PHE A 388 44.21 -10.94 20.50
N SER A 389 45.26 -11.14 19.72
CA SER A 389 46.29 -10.13 19.48
C SER A 389 46.57 -9.99 18.00
N MET A 390 46.87 -8.77 17.57
CA MET A 390 47.34 -8.48 16.22
C MET A 390 48.62 -7.70 16.29
N GLU A 391 49.60 -8.12 15.50
CA GLU A 391 50.86 -7.41 15.34
C GLU A 391 51.06 -7.08 13.86
N ASN A 392 51.44 -5.84 13.58
CA ASN A 392 51.75 -5.38 12.23
C ASN A 392 53.12 -4.67 12.22
N ARG A 393 54.01 -5.18 11.36
CA ARG A 393 55.35 -4.62 11.09
C ARG A 393 55.53 -4.14 9.64
N GLU A 394 54.50 -4.25 8.80
CA GLU A 394 54.59 -3.88 7.38
C GLU A 394 54.69 -2.37 7.20
N GLN A 395 55.65 -1.93 6.36
CA GLN A 395 55.82 -0.52 6.01
C GLN A 395 54.73 -0.09 5.03
N GLY A 396 54.02 1.00 5.32
CA GLY A 396 53.11 1.65 4.38
C GLY A 396 51.61 1.43 4.61
N GLY A 397 51.19 0.76 5.69
CA GLY A 397 49.78 0.68 6.07
C GLY A 397 49.55 0.12 7.47
N VAL A 398 48.85 0.87 8.32
CA VAL A 398 48.41 0.38 9.63
C VAL A 398 47.13 -0.43 9.46
N ARG A 399 47.23 -1.77 9.50
CA ARG A 399 46.06 -2.61 9.80
C ARG A 399 45.63 -2.33 11.24
N SER A 400 44.35 -2.05 11.44
CA SER A 400 43.73 -1.89 12.75
C SER A 400 43.02 -3.16 13.18
N LEU A 401 42.86 -3.34 14.49
CA LEU A 401 42.03 -4.41 15.04
C LEU A 401 40.61 -4.32 14.46
N SER A 402 39.99 -5.47 14.18
CA SER A 402 38.60 -5.51 13.73
C SER A 402 37.67 -5.08 14.86
N THR A 403 37.19 -3.83 14.82
CA THR A 403 36.20 -3.31 15.77
C THR A 403 34.96 -4.20 15.81
N THR A 404 34.58 -4.78 14.68
CA THR A 404 33.46 -5.72 14.55
C THR A 404 33.70 -7.01 15.33
N GLN A 405 34.90 -7.60 15.25
CA GLN A 405 35.24 -8.82 16.00
C GLN A 405 35.18 -8.56 17.51
N VAL A 406 35.76 -7.45 17.99
CA VAL A 406 35.69 -7.08 19.42
C VAL A 406 34.24 -6.88 19.84
N TRP A 407 33.46 -6.17 19.02
CA TRP A 407 32.06 -5.88 19.32
C TRP A 407 31.22 -7.16 19.43
N HIS A 408 31.31 -8.06 18.46
CA HIS A 408 30.66 -9.37 18.50
C HIS A 408 31.13 -10.20 19.69
N THR A 409 32.43 -10.21 20.00
CA THR A 409 33.00 -10.96 21.15
C THR A 409 32.36 -10.52 22.46
N VAL A 410 32.34 -9.22 22.71
CA VAL A 410 31.81 -8.67 23.98
C VAL A 410 30.30 -8.91 24.09
N ASN A 411 29.55 -8.66 23.02
CA ASN A 411 28.09 -8.86 23.05
C ASN A 411 27.70 -10.34 23.11
N ALA A 412 28.46 -11.23 22.47
CA ALA A 412 28.24 -12.68 22.53
C ALA A 412 28.47 -13.24 23.94
N LEU A 413 29.51 -12.75 24.62
CA LEU A 413 29.83 -13.17 26.00
C LEU A 413 28.81 -12.65 27.01
N LEU A 414 28.43 -11.38 26.89
CA LEU A 414 27.45 -10.75 27.79
C LEU A 414 26.00 -11.12 27.45
N GLY A 415 25.75 -11.75 26.30
CA GLY A 415 24.42 -12.09 25.81
C GLY A 415 23.59 -10.84 25.46
N HIS A 416 24.24 -9.78 24.96
CA HIS A 416 23.58 -8.56 24.52
C HIS A 416 23.34 -8.56 23.00
N GLY A 417 22.26 -7.93 22.55
CA GLY A 417 22.01 -7.70 21.13
C GLY A 417 22.67 -6.40 20.64
N GLU A 418 23.05 -6.34 19.36
CA GLU A 418 23.87 -5.24 18.84
C GLU A 418 23.09 -4.07 18.23
N LEU A 419 21.83 -4.30 17.84
CA LEU A 419 20.97 -3.28 17.23
C LEU A 419 20.81 -2.03 18.12
N LEU A 420 20.81 -2.23 19.44
CA LEU A 420 20.85 -1.15 20.43
C LEU A 420 22.02 -1.40 21.38
N ALA A 421 23.14 -0.72 21.12
CA ALA A 421 24.35 -0.82 21.95
C ALA A 421 24.02 -0.61 23.43
N HIS A 422 24.38 -1.60 24.25
CA HIS A 422 24.17 -1.52 25.69
C HIS A 422 24.93 -0.31 26.28
N PRO A 423 24.32 0.51 27.16
CA PRO A 423 24.94 1.74 27.66
C PRO A 423 26.33 1.54 28.29
N SER A 424 26.56 0.41 28.97
CA SER A 424 27.86 0.07 29.58
C SER A 424 28.97 -0.16 28.57
N LEU A 425 28.63 -0.47 27.31
CA LEU A 425 29.59 -0.75 26.24
C LEU A 425 29.92 0.48 25.39
N LYS A 426 29.21 1.61 25.57
CA LYS A 426 29.49 2.85 24.83
C LYS A 426 30.94 3.35 24.99
N PRO A 427 31.55 3.34 26.20
CA PRO A 427 32.95 3.74 26.37
C PRO A 427 33.92 2.82 25.60
N VAL A 428 33.66 1.51 25.61
CA VAL A 428 34.46 0.51 24.88
C VAL A 428 34.38 0.78 23.37
N LEU A 429 33.17 1.00 22.84
CA LEU A 429 32.98 1.31 21.42
C LEU A 429 33.68 2.60 21.00
N SER A 430 33.66 3.64 21.86
CA SER A 430 34.39 4.88 21.58
C SER A 430 35.91 4.67 21.55
N ALA A 431 36.44 3.86 22.46
CA ALA A 431 37.86 3.55 22.51
C ALA A 431 38.33 2.70 21.31
N LEU A 432 37.47 1.82 20.79
CA LEU A 432 37.77 1.04 19.57
C LEU A 432 37.78 1.89 18.30
N LYS A 433 37.00 2.98 18.25
CA LYS A 433 36.98 3.91 17.11
C LYS A 433 38.17 4.85 17.10
N GLU A 434 38.61 5.29 18.28
CA GLU A 434 39.75 6.18 18.46
C GLU A 434 40.73 5.58 19.49
N PRO A 435 41.45 4.52 19.10
CA PRO A 435 42.31 3.81 20.04
C PRO A 435 43.51 4.69 20.42
N ARG A 436 43.83 4.72 21.72
CA ARG A 436 44.91 5.52 22.30
C ARG A 436 46.05 4.61 22.75
N PRO A 437 47.32 5.02 22.58
CA PRO A 437 48.46 4.26 23.05
C PRO A 437 48.36 3.95 24.55
N GLY A 438 48.84 2.78 24.94
CA GLY A 438 48.83 2.26 26.31
C GLY A 438 47.64 1.36 26.63
N THR A 439 47.55 0.95 27.89
CA THR A 439 46.52 0.04 28.39
C THR A 439 45.26 0.81 28.80
N GLN A 440 44.13 0.43 28.23
CA GLN A 440 42.81 0.90 28.63
C GLN A 440 42.01 -0.26 29.20
N SER A 441 41.22 -0.04 30.25
CA SER A 441 40.42 -1.09 30.86
C SER A 441 39.06 -0.60 31.32
N TRP A 442 38.06 -1.47 31.21
CA TRP A 442 36.68 -1.21 31.58
C TRP A 442 36.11 -2.41 32.33
N THR A 443 35.19 -2.16 33.25
CA THR A 443 34.47 -3.23 33.95
C THR A 443 33.00 -3.19 33.55
N VAL A 444 32.50 -4.32 33.05
CA VAL A 444 31.12 -4.46 32.57
C VAL A 444 30.57 -5.80 33.06
N ASP A 445 29.49 -5.77 33.85
CA ASP A 445 28.75 -6.96 34.29
C ASP A 445 29.62 -8.09 34.88
N GLY A 446 30.63 -7.72 35.68
CA GLY A 446 31.56 -8.67 36.32
C GLY A 446 32.75 -9.11 35.44
N TRP A 447 32.89 -8.53 34.26
CA TRP A 447 34.01 -8.76 33.35
C TRP A 447 34.94 -7.55 33.26
N GLN A 448 36.23 -7.79 33.27
CA GLN A 448 37.27 -6.80 32.99
C GLN A 448 37.67 -6.91 31.52
N LEU A 449 37.41 -5.86 30.75
CA LEU A 449 37.87 -5.71 29.38
C LEU A 449 39.14 -4.89 29.39
N THR A 450 40.16 -5.34 28.68
CA THR A 450 41.44 -4.66 28.54
C THR A 450 41.81 -4.58 27.06
N LEU A 451 42.09 -3.37 26.60
CA LEU A 451 42.64 -3.10 25.27
C LEU A 451 44.00 -2.43 25.46
N GLU A 452 45.04 -3.07 24.98
CA GLU A 452 46.40 -2.54 24.97
C GLU A 452 46.81 -2.20 23.55
N LEU A 453 47.31 -0.98 23.37
CA LEU A 453 47.86 -0.50 22.11
C LEU A 453 49.31 -0.09 22.29
N GLU A 454 50.21 -0.87 21.71
CA GLU A 454 51.62 -0.52 21.60
C GLU A 454 51.91 0.05 20.22
N LEU A 455 52.55 1.23 20.18
CA LEU A 455 52.85 1.97 18.97
C LEU A 455 54.31 2.44 19.01
N LYS A 456 55.06 2.18 17.95
CA LYS A 456 56.43 2.67 17.76
C LYS A 456 56.61 3.11 16.30
N GLY A 457 57.29 4.24 16.10
CA GLY A 457 57.52 4.79 14.76
C GLY A 457 56.32 5.53 14.16
N TYR A 458 55.35 5.94 14.97
CA TYR A 458 54.16 6.70 14.54
C TYR A 458 53.95 7.95 15.40
N ASP A 459 53.41 9.01 14.80
CA ASP A 459 52.88 10.19 15.48
C ASP A 459 51.37 10.29 15.24
N SER A 460 50.63 10.81 16.23
CA SER A 460 49.17 10.95 16.15
C SER A 460 48.80 12.36 15.71
N HIS A 461 48.42 12.52 14.45
CA HIS A 461 47.98 13.80 13.91
C HIS A 461 46.48 13.76 13.55
N LYS A 462 45.65 14.57 14.23
CA LYS A 462 44.18 14.65 13.99
C LYS A 462 43.46 13.29 14.01
N GLY A 463 43.89 12.38 14.89
CA GLY A 463 43.29 11.04 15.01
C GLY A 463 43.74 10.04 13.95
N GLN A 464 44.75 10.37 13.13
CA GLN A 464 45.40 9.45 12.21
C GLN A 464 46.83 9.16 12.66
N LEU A 465 47.25 7.90 12.54
CA LEU A 465 48.63 7.48 12.78
C LEU A 465 49.48 7.78 11.54
N VAL A 466 50.43 8.69 11.68
CA VAL A 466 51.36 9.09 10.62
C VAL A 466 52.71 8.46 10.91
N SER A 467 53.25 7.71 9.95
CA SER A 467 54.57 7.08 10.09
C SER A 467 55.69 8.11 10.19
N LEU A 468 56.61 7.91 11.12
CA LEU A 468 57.83 8.71 11.26
C LEU A 468 58.92 8.19 10.30
N PRO A 469 59.50 9.06 9.45
CA PRO A 469 60.56 8.65 8.53
C PRO A 469 61.77 8.07 9.27
N GLY A 470 62.29 6.93 8.78
CA GLY A 470 63.52 6.32 9.29
C GLY A 470 63.38 5.56 10.63
N GLN A 471 62.17 5.44 11.17
CA GLN A 471 61.91 4.60 12.34
C GLN A 471 61.28 3.27 11.94
N GLU A 472 61.55 2.23 12.72
CA GLU A 472 60.84 0.95 12.63
C GLU A 472 59.37 1.18 13.01
N GLN A 473 58.48 0.80 12.10
CA GLN A 473 57.04 0.88 12.26
C GLN A 473 56.55 -0.40 12.93
N TYR A 474 55.92 -0.24 14.09
CA TYR A 474 55.38 -1.35 14.86
C TYR A 474 54.06 -0.94 15.51
N VAL A 475 53.03 -1.75 15.30
CA VAL A 475 51.74 -1.61 15.95
C VAL A 475 51.31 -2.97 16.48
N ARG A 476 50.97 -3.03 17.77
CA ARG A 476 50.40 -4.22 18.39
C ARG A 476 49.13 -3.85 19.16
N TYR A 477 48.08 -4.63 18.91
CA TYR A 477 46.83 -4.57 19.63
C TYR A 477 46.67 -5.88 20.39
N ASP A 478 46.46 -5.80 21.70
CA ASP A 478 46.04 -6.95 22.51
C ASP A 478 44.69 -6.64 23.12
N PHE A 479 43.69 -7.46 22.79
CA PHE A 479 42.38 -7.41 23.42
C PHE A 479 42.23 -8.62 24.34
N SER A 480 41.78 -8.38 25.57
CA SER A 480 41.39 -9.44 26.49
C SER A 480 40.15 -9.07 27.29
N ILE A 481 39.38 -10.09 27.67
CA ILE A 481 38.24 -9.98 28.56
C ILE A 481 38.32 -11.11 29.57
N ARG A 482 38.23 -10.82 30.87
CA ARG A 482 38.38 -11.81 31.95
C ARG A 482 37.32 -11.61 33.03
N GLN A 483 36.84 -12.71 33.59
CA GLN A 483 35.91 -12.69 34.71
C GLN A 483 36.63 -12.24 35.99
N ILE A 484 36.02 -11.31 36.73
CA ILE A 484 36.58 -10.75 37.98
C ILE A 484 36.16 -11.58 39.20
#